data_AF-A0A351DRY1-F1
#
_entry.id   AF-A0A351DRY1-F1
#
_cell.length_a   1.000
_cell.length_b   1.000
_cell.length_c   1.000
_cell.angle_alpha   90.00
_cell.angle_beta   90.00
_cell.angle_gamma   90.00
#
_symmetry.space_group_name_H-M   'P 1'
#
loop_
_entity.id
_entity.type
_entity.pdbx_description
1 polymer ?
#
loop_
_entity_poly.entity_id
_entity_poly.type
_entity_poly.pdbx_seq_one_letter_code
_entity_poly.pdbx_strand_id
1 'polypeptide(L)'
;KNHLIDRIESADGAVLYQTRPVSVCQSDCDGRSVSVDLDFDNRLRPAKSDFFDLDYTDRIAPRVLDERIHFLINDMLKDVVQQGTAKKAKSLGRQDLAGKTGTTNDQVDAWFNGYQKNLVASVWVGFDQPKTLGRAEYGGRAALPIWIEFMKHALDRVPEEIPPLPTGVIATRIDPETGAKARGTQNQSIREFFLLENPPKDAAPEAVIPSNDGQAIQTPQQLF
;
A
#
# COMPACT_ATOMS: atom_id res chain seq x y z
N LYS A 1 6.68 -11.16 -10.50
CA LYS A 1 7.19 -10.37 -11.65
C LYS A 1 6.09 -10.21 -12.68
N ASN A 2 6.04 -9.08 -13.39
CA ASN A 2 5.00 -8.79 -14.39
C ASN A 2 5.27 -9.58 -15.67
N HIS A 3 4.21 -10.06 -16.33
CA HIS A 3 4.28 -10.76 -17.62
C HIS A 3 3.22 -10.19 -18.56
N LEU A 4 3.48 -10.27 -19.87
CA LEU A 4 2.54 -9.85 -20.91
C LEU A 4 2.04 -11.05 -21.73
N ILE A 5 2.94 -11.99 -22.04
CA ILE A 5 2.61 -13.20 -22.78
C ILE A 5 2.23 -14.27 -21.75
N ASP A 6 1.01 -14.77 -21.81
CA ASP A 6 0.62 -15.92 -20.98
C ASP A 6 0.93 -17.26 -21.69
N ARG A 7 0.68 -17.34 -23.00
CA ARG A 7 0.80 -18.58 -23.77
C ARG A 7 1.24 -18.32 -25.21
N ILE A 8 2.08 -19.20 -25.75
CA ILE A 8 2.43 -19.28 -27.17
C ILE A 8 2.13 -20.69 -27.66
N GLU A 9 1.40 -20.80 -28.77
CA GLU A 9 1.02 -22.08 -29.38
C GLU A 9 1.46 -22.13 -30.85
N SER A 10 1.80 -23.32 -31.32
CA SER A 10 1.95 -23.59 -32.75
C SER A 10 0.59 -23.82 -33.42
N ALA A 11 0.58 -23.81 -34.76
CA ALA A 11 -0.64 -23.97 -35.55
C ALA A 11 -1.35 -25.31 -35.37
N ASP A 12 -0.64 -26.35 -34.93
CA ASP A 12 -1.16 -27.67 -34.59
C ASP A 12 -1.64 -27.77 -33.12
N GLY A 13 -1.58 -26.66 -32.37
CA GLY A 13 -2.05 -26.58 -30.98
C GLY A 13 -1.02 -26.99 -29.94
N ALA A 14 0.23 -27.26 -30.31
CA ALA A 14 1.27 -27.54 -29.32
C ALA A 14 1.66 -26.28 -28.53
N VAL A 15 1.71 -26.38 -27.20
CA VAL A 15 2.11 -25.27 -26.34
C VAL A 15 3.62 -25.11 -26.38
N LEU A 16 4.08 -24.03 -27.01
CA LEU A 16 5.50 -23.69 -27.13
C LEU A 16 6.01 -22.94 -25.90
N TYR A 17 5.12 -22.20 -25.23
CA TYR A 17 5.41 -21.45 -24.02
C TYR A 17 4.16 -21.26 -23.18
N GLN A 18 4.30 -21.35 -21.86
CA GLN A 18 3.26 -20.99 -20.90
C GLN A 18 3.93 -20.27 -19.73
N THR A 19 3.41 -19.12 -19.35
CA THR A 19 3.83 -18.40 -18.16
C THR A 19 3.41 -19.17 -16.93
N ARG A 20 4.36 -19.32 -16.00
CA ARG A 20 4.14 -19.93 -14.68
C ARG A 20 4.28 -18.83 -13.62
N PRO A 21 3.25 -17.98 -13.39
CA PRO A 21 3.36 -16.85 -12.50
C PRO A 21 3.41 -17.30 -11.04
N VAL A 22 4.12 -16.53 -10.20
CA VAL A 22 4.07 -16.71 -8.75
C VAL A 22 2.81 -16.06 -8.19
N SER A 23 2.11 -16.72 -7.28
CA SER A 23 0.89 -16.22 -6.66
C SER A 23 1.09 -15.85 -5.20
N VAL A 24 0.29 -14.90 -4.70
CA VAL A 24 0.27 -14.55 -3.28
C VAL A 24 -0.45 -15.66 -2.51
N CYS A 25 0.15 -16.11 -1.42
CA CYS A 25 -0.49 -17.07 -0.51
C CYS A 25 -1.79 -16.49 0.08
N GLN A 26 -2.91 -17.20 -0.06
CA GLN A 26 -4.21 -16.75 0.46
C GLN A 26 -4.58 -17.36 1.83
N SER A 27 -4.05 -18.55 2.17
CA SER A 27 -4.22 -19.21 3.47
C SER A 27 -3.28 -20.41 3.60
N ASP A 28 -2.71 -20.65 4.79
CA ASP A 28 -1.91 -21.84 5.17
C ASP A 28 -0.84 -22.28 4.15
N CYS A 29 0.24 -21.50 4.07
CA CYS A 29 1.41 -21.82 3.25
C CYS A 29 2.63 -22.30 4.05
N ASP A 30 2.45 -22.61 5.34
CA ASP A 30 3.52 -23.12 6.19
C ASP A 30 4.13 -24.39 5.58
N GLY A 31 5.45 -24.35 5.35
CA GLY A 31 6.20 -25.46 4.76
C GLY A 31 6.21 -25.54 3.22
N ARG A 32 5.53 -24.64 2.50
CA ARG A 32 5.58 -24.59 1.03
C ARG A 32 6.84 -23.87 0.54
N SER A 33 7.45 -24.38 -0.53
CA SER A 33 8.63 -23.78 -1.14
C SER A 33 8.29 -22.41 -1.74
N VAL A 34 8.93 -21.36 -1.22
CA VAL A 34 8.89 -20.03 -1.83
C VAL A 34 9.62 -20.10 -3.17
N SER A 35 9.02 -19.54 -4.22
CA SER A 35 9.69 -19.41 -5.50
C SER A 35 10.83 -18.38 -5.38
N VAL A 36 12.06 -18.87 -5.24
CA VAL A 36 13.28 -18.05 -5.21
C VAL A 36 13.83 -17.81 -6.63
N ASP A 37 13.02 -18.03 -7.66
CA ASP A 37 13.44 -17.80 -9.06
C ASP A 37 13.42 -16.30 -9.36
N LEU A 38 14.40 -15.61 -8.78
CA LEU A 38 14.66 -14.17 -8.94
C LEU A 38 15.24 -13.85 -10.32
N ASP A 39 15.63 -14.86 -11.08
CA ASP A 39 16.09 -14.75 -12.46
C ASP A 39 14.93 -15.13 -13.37
N PHE A 40 14.27 -14.12 -13.90
CA PHE A 40 13.26 -14.32 -14.93
C PHE A 40 14.05 -14.64 -16.20
N ASP A 41 14.42 -15.91 -16.39
CA ASP A 41 14.99 -16.37 -17.63
C ASP A 41 13.87 -16.36 -18.67
N ASN A 42 13.63 -15.18 -19.25
CA ASN A 42 12.73 -14.93 -20.38
C ASN A 42 13.20 -15.63 -21.66
N ARG A 43 14.26 -16.44 -21.59
CA ARG A 43 14.67 -17.29 -22.69
C ARG A 43 13.60 -18.36 -22.86
N LEU A 44 13.13 -18.47 -24.09
CA LEU A 44 12.40 -19.63 -24.59
C LEU A 44 13.18 -20.89 -24.21
N ARG A 45 12.82 -21.53 -23.10
CA ARG A 45 13.29 -22.88 -22.83
C ARG A 45 12.44 -23.76 -23.74
N PRO A 46 13.01 -24.43 -24.74
CA PRO A 46 12.26 -25.44 -25.46
C PRO A 46 11.72 -26.40 -24.40
N ALA A 47 10.42 -26.66 -24.45
CA ALA A 47 9.81 -27.68 -23.62
C ALA A 47 10.55 -28.99 -23.90
N LYS A 48 11.57 -29.31 -23.08
CA LYS A 48 12.09 -30.67 -23.07
C LYS A 48 10.93 -31.50 -22.59
N SER A 49 10.52 -32.40 -23.46
CA SER A 49 9.42 -33.34 -23.32
C SER A 49 9.72 -34.35 -22.20
N ASP A 50 9.82 -33.88 -20.97
CA ASP A 50 9.64 -34.74 -19.83
C ASP A 50 8.13 -34.72 -19.55
N PHE A 51 7.46 -35.77 -20.01
CA PHE A 51 6.01 -36.00 -20.00
C PHE A 51 5.36 -35.95 -18.60
N PHE A 52 6.12 -35.60 -17.55
CA PHE A 52 5.70 -35.54 -16.16
C PHE A 52 6.36 -34.40 -15.36
N ASP A 53 6.63 -33.23 -15.96
CA ASP A 53 6.80 -31.99 -15.16
C ASP A 53 5.42 -31.44 -14.76
N LEU A 54 4.66 -32.29 -14.04
CA LEU A 54 3.37 -31.96 -13.42
C LEU A 54 3.56 -31.43 -12.00
N ASP A 55 4.74 -30.91 -11.66
CA ASP A 55 4.93 -30.17 -10.42
C ASP A 55 4.32 -28.77 -10.58
N TYR A 56 2.98 -28.75 -10.64
CA TYR A 56 2.11 -27.61 -10.40
C TYR A 56 2.17 -27.18 -8.92
N THR A 57 3.29 -27.43 -8.24
CA THR A 57 3.49 -26.96 -6.87
C THR A 57 3.43 -25.44 -6.89
N ASP A 58 2.36 -24.92 -6.29
CA ASP A 58 2.00 -23.52 -6.17
C ASP A 58 3.24 -22.68 -5.90
N ARG A 59 3.75 -22.00 -6.94
CA ARG A 59 4.92 -21.14 -6.80
C ARG A 59 4.50 -19.91 -6.01
N ILE A 60 4.78 -19.93 -4.72
CA ILE A 60 4.41 -18.84 -3.83
C ILE A 60 5.38 -17.68 -4.00
N ALA A 61 4.82 -16.48 -4.14
CA ALA A 61 5.59 -15.25 -4.19
C ALA A 61 6.35 -15.05 -2.86
N PRO A 62 7.64 -14.67 -2.91
CA PRO A 62 8.39 -14.36 -1.70
C PRO A 62 7.74 -13.19 -0.96
N ARG A 63 7.58 -13.34 0.36
CA ARG A 63 7.13 -12.24 1.22
C ARG A 63 8.27 -11.23 1.36
N VAL A 64 8.07 -10.03 0.84
CA VAL A 64 9.05 -8.94 0.88
C VAL A 64 8.82 -7.94 2.01
N LEU A 65 7.64 -7.99 2.64
CA LEU A 65 7.23 -7.08 3.71
C LEU A 65 6.38 -7.83 4.75
N ASP A 66 6.54 -7.51 6.02
CA ASP A 66 5.64 -7.95 7.10
C ASP A 66 4.21 -7.44 6.81
N GLU A 67 3.20 -8.28 7.03
CA GLU A 67 1.80 -7.90 6.75
C GLU A 67 1.31 -6.73 7.59
N ARG A 68 1.81 -6.59 8.82
CA ARG A 68 1.48 -5.49 9.73
C ARG A 68 2.03 -4.19 9.17
N ILE A 69 3.27 -4.20 8.67
CA ILE A 69 3.87 -3.04 8.01
C ILE A 69 3.15 -2.71 6.69
N HIS A 70 2.81 -3.73 5.90
CA HIS A 70 2.02 -3.54 4.69
C HIS A 70 0.67 -2.88 4.99
N PHE A 71 -0.03 -3.33 6.04
CA PHE A 71 -1.30 -2.74 6.48
C PHE A 71 -1.13 -1.26 6.85
N LEU A 72 -0.12 -0.91 7.65
CA LEU A 72 0.15 0.48 8.03
C LEU A 72 0.46 1.37 6.82
N ILE A 73 1.28 0.89 5.88
CA ILE A 73 1.57 1.62 4.64
C ILE A 73 0.31 1.79 3.80
N ASN A 74 -0.50 0.75 3.69
CA ASN A 74 -1.75 0.81 2.95
C ASN A 74 -2.73 1.82 3.56
N ASP A 75 -2.84 1.85 4.89
CA ASP A 75 -3.67 2.82 5.60
C ASP A 75 -3.21 4.27 5.34
N MET A 76 -1.90 4.54 5.46
CA MET A 76 -1.32 5.84 5.09
C MET A 76 -1.53 6.22 3.61
N LEU A 77 -1.53 5.25 2.70
CA LEU A 77 -1.77 5.49 1.27
C LEU A 77 -3.26 5.70 0.95
N LYS A 78 -4.19 5.11 1.72
CA LYS A 78 -5.61 5.45 1.65
C LYS A 78 -5.84 6.89 2.06
N ASP A 79 -5.12 7.37 3.06
CA ASP A 79 -5.21 8.76 3.50
C ASP A 79 -4.82 9.78 2.43
N VAL A 80 -3.94 9.45 1.51
CA VAL A 80 -3.64 10.31 0.35
C VAL A 80 -4.90 10.54 -0.49
N VAL A 81 -5.77 9.53 -0.61
CA VAL A 81 -7.06 9.61 -1.29
C VAL A 81 -8.11 10.27 -0.40
N GLN A 82 -8.18 9.94 0.88
CA GLN A 82 -9.24 10.46 1.76
C GLN A 82 -9.06 11.93 2.13
N GLN A 83 -7.80 12.30 2.42
CA GLN A 83 -7.44 13.58 3.02
C GLN A 83 -6.18 14.25 2.43
N GLY A 84 -5.46 13.60 1.52
CA GLY A 84 -4.23 14.13 0.92
C GLY A 84 -4.38 14.73 -0.49
N THR A 85 -3.32 14.56 -1.28
CA THR A 85 -3.17 15.15 -2.62
C THR A 85 -4.03 14.46 -3.70
N ALA A 86 -4.60 13.30 -3.42
CA ALA A 86 -5.41 12.52 -4.34
C ALA A 86 -6.92 12.55 -4.04
N LYS A 87 -7.39 13.53 -3.25
CA LYS A 87 -8.81 13.72 -2.88
C LYS A 87 -9.82 13.58 -4.01
N LYS A 88 -9.45 13.93 -5.25
CA LYS A 88 -10.34 13.80 -6.41
C LYS A 88 -10.78 12.35 -6.67
N ALA A 89 -9.98 11.35 -6.29
CA ALA A 89 -10.34 9.94 -6.44
C ALA A 89 -11.53 9.52 -5.56
N LYS A 90 -11.91 10.31 -4.55
CA LYS A 90 -13.16 10.11 -3.79
C LYS A 90 -14.41 10.20 -4.66
N SER A 91 -14.33 10.82 -5.84
CA SER A 91 -15.43 10.84 -6.82
C SER A 91 -15.85 9.43 -7.28
N LEU A 92 -15.00 8.41 -7.10
CA LEU A 92 -15.34 7.01 -7.36
C LEU A 92 -16.22 6.39 -6.27
N GLY A 93 -16.40 7.06 -5.12
CA GLY A 93 -17.29 6.60 -4.05
C GLY A 93 -16.81 5.37 -3.27
N ARG A 94 -15.51 5.05 -3.31
CA ARG A 94 -14.90 3.85 -2.70
C ARG A 94 -13.94 4.19 -1.55
N GLN A 95 -13.80 3.30 -0.58
CA GLN A 95 -12.88 3.39 0.57
C GLN A 95 -11.74 2.35 0.52
N ASP A 96 -11.71 1.50 -0.51
CA ASP A 96 -10.65 0.52 -0.76
C ASP A 96 -9.54 1.01 -1.70
N LEU A 97 -9.56 2.28 -2.09
CA LEU A 97 -8.56 2.88 -2.97
C LEU A 97 -7.41 3.50 -2.18
N ALA A 98 -6.19 3.17 -2.58
CA ALA A 98 -4.96 3.71 -2.04
C ALA A 98 -4.06 4.19 -3.18
N GLY A 99 -3.20 5.18 -2.92
CA GLY A 99 -2.25 5.62 -3.94
C GLY A 99 -1.42 6.82 -3.55
N LYS A 100 -0.54 7.24 -4.45
CA LYS A 100 0.37 8.36 -4.22
C LYS A 100 0.57 9.18 -5.49
N THR A 101 0.50 10.50 -5.33
CA THR A 101 0.92 11.46 -6.36
C THR A 101 2.44 11.60 -6.37
N GLY A 102 3.03 11.66 -7.56
CA GLY A 102 4.41 12.05 -7.81
C GLY A 102 4.47 13.25 -8.76
N THR A 103 5.45 14.13 -8.58
CA THR A 103 5.74 15.23 -9.51
C THR A 103 7.23 15.50 -9.45
N THR A 104 7.91 15.51 -10.60
CA THR A 104 9.34 15.81 -10.66
C THR A 104 9.58 17.31 -10.54
N ASN A 105 10.85 17.69 -10.35
CA ASN A 105 11.27 19.09 -10.36
C ASN A 105 10.86 19.75 -11.70
N ASP A 106 10.60 21.06 -11.66
CA ASP A 106 10.17 21.86 -12.83
C ASP A 106 8.90 21.37 -13.54
N GLN A 107 8.14 20.47 -12.89
CA GLN A 107 6.90 19.88 -13.39
C GLN A 107 7.09 19.21 -14.76
N VAL A 108 8.20 18.51 -14.97
CA VAL A 108 8.47 17.78 -16.22
C VAL A 108 7.61 16.51 -16.32
N ASP A 109 7.41 15.83 -15.18
CA ASP A 109 6.64 14.60 -15.09
C ASP A 109 5.61 14.68 -13.97
N ALA A 110 4.41 14.19 -14.27
CA ALA A 110 3.34 14.00 -13.31
C ALA A 110 2.98 12.51 -13.24
N TRP A 111 2.92 11.98 -12.03
CA TRP A 111 2.60 10.58 -11.77
C TRP A 111 1.41 10.44 -10.82
N PHE A 112 0.63 9.40 -11.04
CA PHE A 112 -0.23 8.84 -10.03
C PHE A 112 -0.14 7.32 -10.06
N ASN A 113 0.27 6.73 -8.94
CA ASN A 113 0.31 5.29 -8.73
C ASN A 113 -0.75 4.95 -7.71
N GLY A 114 -1.75 4.17 -8.10
CA GLY A 114 -2.84 3.81 -7.22
C GLY A 114 -3.28 2.38 -7.45
N TYR A 115 -3.97 1.82 -6.46
CA TYR A 115 -4.40 0.45 -6.50
C TYR A 115 -5.69 0.22 -5.71
N GLN A 116 -6.31 -0.89 -6.06
CA GLN A 116 -7.29 -1.65 -5.30
C GLN A 116 -6.67 -3.04 -5.05
N LYS A 117 -7.18 -3.82 -4.09
CA LYS A 117 -6.66 -5.15 -3.71
C LYS A 117 -6.15 -6.00 -4.89
N ASN A 118 -6.90 -6.09 -5.98
CA ASN A 118 -6.59 -6.98 -7.11
C ASN A 118 -6.14 -6.23 -8.38
N LEU A 119 -6.05 -4.90 -8.34
CA LEU A 119 -5.71 -4.09 -9.51
C LEU A 119 -4.80 -2.93 -9.12
N VAL A 120 -3.61 -2.88 -9.72
CA VAL A 120 -2.67 -1.76 -9.63
C VAL A 120 -2.68 -1.03 -10.96
N ALA A 121 -2.79 0.29 -10.94
CA ALA A 121 -2.67 1.13 -12.12
C ALA A 121 -1.71 2.30 -11.86
N SER A 122 -0.81 2.52 -12.81
CA SER A 122 0.16 3.61 -12.82
C SER A 122 -0.10 4.50 -14.03
N VAL A 123 -0.22 5.80 -13.79
CA VAL A 123 -0.35 6.80 -14.84
C VAL A 123 0.82 7.77 -14.76
N TRP A 124 1.46 7.98 -15.90
CA TRP A 124 2.46 9.00 -16.14
C TRP A 124 1.97 9.96 -17.21
N VAL A 125 2.28 11.24 -17.03
CA VAL A 125 2.11 12.30 -18.03
C VAL A 125 3.41 13.07 -18.10
N GLY A 126 3.92 13.23 -19.31
CA GLY A 126 5.15 13.93 -19.64
C GLY A 126 5.28 14.09 -21.15
N PHE A 127 6.31 14.82 -21.57
CA PHE A 127 6.69 14.91 -22.98
C PHE A 127 7.84 13.94 -23.28
N ASP A 128 7.86 13.36 -24.48
CA ASP A 128 8.96 12.50 -24.95
C ASP A 128 10.32 13.19 -24.86
N GLN A 129 10.34 14.50 -25.14
CA GLN A 129 11.47 15.37 -24.89
C GLN A 129 11.17 16.21 -23.64
N PRO A 130 11.96 16.08 -22.55
CA PRO A 130 11.69 16.71 -21.26
C PRO A 130 11.41 18.21 -21.37
N LYS A 131 10.18 18.59 -21.05
CA LYS A 131 9.71 19.98 -21.00
C LYS A 131 8.70 20.11 -19.86
N THR A 132 8.60 21.30 -19.30
CA THR A 132 7.60 21.58 -18.27
C THR A 132 6.19 21.34 -18.81
N LEU A 133 5.35 20.66 -18.01
CA LEU A 133 3.92 20.49 -18.26
C LEU A 133 3.15 21.80 -18.00
N GLY A 134 3.78 22.77 -17.33
CA GLY A 134 3.19 24.03 -16.90
C GLY A 134 3.12 24.13 -15.37
N ARG A 135 3.12 25.36 -14.87
CA ARG A 135 3.26 25.68 -13.43
C ARG A 135 2.19 25.03 -12.53
N ALA A 136 1.04 24.67 -13.07
CA ALA A 136 -0.06 24.08 -12.32
C ALA A 136 -0.21 22.56 -12.54
N GLU A 137 0.66 21.93 -13.33
CA GLU A 137 0.54 20.52 -13.68
C GLU A 137 1.35 19.64 -12.74
N TYR A 138 0.64 19.10 -11.74
CA TYR A 138 1.14 18.16 -10.76
C TYR A 138 0.46 16.79 -10.94
N GLY A 139 0.94 15.77 -10.24
CA GLY A 139 0.36 14.42 -10.27
C GLY A 139 -1.16 14.41 -10.04
N GLY A 140 -1.68 15.23 -9.13
CA GLY A 140 -3.12 15.35 -8.84
C GLY A 140 -3.95 16.12 -9.87
N ARG A 141 -3.33 16.77 -10.85
CA ARG A 141 -3.98 17.57 -11.89
C ARG A 141 -3.81 16.98 -13.29
N ALA A 142 -2.63 16.46 -13.60
CA ALA A 142 -2.33 15.84 -14.89
C ALA A 142 -2.61 14.32 -14.91
N ALA A 143 -1.99 13.55 -14.00
CA ALA A 143 -2.07 12.08 -14.04
C ALA A 143 -3.32 11.49 -13.36
N LEU A 144 -3.70 12.03 -12.19
CA LEU A 144 -4.80 11.51 -11.39
C LEU A 144 -6.15 11.46 -12.13
N PRO A 145 -6.59 12.46 -12.91
CA PRO A 145 -7.87 12.38 -13.62
C PRO A 145 -7.94 11.21 -14.62
N ILE A 146 -6.82 10.91 -15.30
CA ILE A 146 -6.73 9.77 -16.22
C ILE A 146 -6.87 8.46 -15.44
N TRP A 147 -6.19 8.35 -14.29
CA TRP A 147 -6.31 7.19 -13.42
C TRP A 147 -7.74 6.99 -12.91
N ILE A 148 -8.42 8.08 -12.52
CA ILE A 148 -9.82 8.02 -12.05
C ILE A 148 -10.73 7.50 -13.16
N GLU A 149 -10.59 8.02 -14.38
CA GLU A 149 -11.44 7.57 -15.50
C GLU A 149 -11.19 6.09 -15.82
N PHE A 150 -9.93 5.65 -15.84
CA PHE A 150 -9.61 4.23 -16.02
C PHE A 150 -10.23 3.35 -14.92
N MET A 151 -10.02 3.71 -13.66
CA MET A 151 -10.48 2.92 -12.52
C MET A 151 -12.01 2.92 -12.39
N LYS A 152 -12.69 3.97 -12.84
CA LYS A 152 -14.16 4.01 -12.93
C LYS A 152 -14.70 2.85 -13.76
N HIS A 153 -14.10 2.60 -14.92
CA HIS A 153 -14.50 1.48 -15.79
C HIS A 153 -13.97 0.14 -15.28
N ALA A 154 -12.71 0.10 -14.84
CA ALA A 154 -12.08 -1.13 -14.39
C ALA A 154 -12.74 -1.72 -13.12
N LEU A 155 -13.36 -0.87 -12.29
CA LEU A 155 -13.98 -1.28 -11.03
C LEU A 155 -15.52 -1.29 -11.03
N ASP A 156 -16.19 -1.06 -12.15
CA ASP A 156 -17.66 -0.95 -12.26
C ASP A 156 -18.41 -2.15 -11.62
N ARG A 157 -17.78 -3.33 -11.61
CA ARG A 157 -18.35 -4.58 -11.05
C ARG A 157 -17.43 -5.30 -10.08
N VAL A 158 -16.43 -4.59 -9.56
CA VAL A 158 -15.51 -5.14 -8.58
C VAL A 158 -16.01 -4.76 -7.18
N PRO A 159 -16.34 -5.72 -6.31
CA PRO A 159 -16.75 -5.43 -4.94
C PRO A 159 -15.71 -4.59 -4.20
N GLU A 160 -16.17 -3.77 -3.25
CA GLU A 160 -15.27 -3.06 -2.35
C GLU A 160 -14.70 -4.03 -1.30
N GLU A 161 -13.37 -4.01 -1.12
CA GLU A 161 -12.69 -4.90 -0.19
C GLU A 161 -11.79 -4.14 0.78
N ILE A 162 -12.16 -4.16 2.06
CA ILE A 162 -11.36 -3.57 3.13
C ILE A 162 -10.54 -4.69 3.79
N PRO A 163 -9.19 -4.60 3.82
CA PRO A 163 -8.38 -5.62 4.45
C PRO A 163 -8.68 -5.69 5.96
N PRO A 164 -8.75 -6.90 6.55
CA PRO A 164 -8.90 -7.04 7.99
C PRO A 164 -7.67 -6.49 8.72
N LEU A 165 -7.85 -6.11 9.99
CA LEU A 165 -6.74 -5.70 10.85
C LEU A 165 -5.84 -6.92 11.15
N PRO A 166 -4.55 -6.89 10.81
CA PRO A 166 -3.65 -8.00 11.10
C PRO A 166 -3.41 -8.19 12.61
N THR A 167 -3.14 -9.42 13.02
CA THR A 167 -2.72 -9.73 14.39
C THR A 167 -1.45 -8.95 14.74
N GLY A 168 -1.41 -8.36 15.94
CA GLY A 168 -0.28 -7.54 16.38
C GLY A 168 -0.31 -6.09 15.87
N VAL A 169 -1.38 -5.66 15.19
CA VAL A 169 -1.69 -4.23 14.97
C VAL A 169 -2.82 -3.82 15.92
N ILE A 170 -2.67 -2.66 16.56
CA ILE A 170 -3.67 -2.07 17.45
C ILE A 170 -4.17 -0.74 16.89
N ALA A 171 -5.44 -0.43 17.13
CA ALA A 171 -6.01 0.90 16.86
C ALA A 171 -6.03 1.71 18.15
N THR A 172 -5.42 2.90 18.15
CA THR A 172 -5.36 3.79 19.32
C THR A 172 -5.81 5.19 18.94
N ARG A 173 -6.49 5.87 19.87
CA ARG A 173 -6.78 7.29 19.72
C ARG A 173 -5.55 8.10 20.12
N ILE A 174 -5.11 8.99 19.24
CA ILE A 174 -3.99 9.89 19.48
C ILE A 174 -4.42 11.35 19.36
N ASP A 175 -3.65 12.21 20.00
CA ASP A 175 -3.65 13.65 19.74
C ASP A 175 -2.90 13.89 18.41
N PRO A 176 -3.54 14.51 17.40
CA PRO A 176 -2.92 14.73 16.09
C PRO A 176 -1.75 15.73 16.12
N GLU A 177 -1.65 16.59 17.14
CA GLU A 177 -0.56 17.55 17.28
C GLU A 177 0.68 16.93 17.92
N THR A 178 0.48 16.09 18.94
CA THR A 178 1.59 15.52 19.72
C THR A 178 1.97 14.10 19.33
N GLY A 179 1.06 13.35 18.68
CA GLY A 179 1.23 11.93 18.39
C GLY A 179 1.12 11.00 19.61
N ALA A 180 0.85 11.56 20.80
CA ALA A 180 0.68 10.80 22.03
C ALA A 180 -0.74 10.23 22.13
N LYS A 181 -0.95 9.22 22.99
CA LYS A 181 -2.28 8.70 23.30
C LYS A 181 -3.19 9.84 23.77
N ALA A 182 -4.35 9.93 23.15
CA ALA A 182 -5.35 10.91 23.54
C ALA A 182 -5.85 10.61 24.96
N ARG A 183 -6.07 11.66 25.74
CA ARG A 183 -6.77 11.54 27.03
C ARG A 183 -8.26 11.29 26.79
N GLY A 184 -8.92 10.59 27.71
CA GLY A 184 -10.32 10.18 27.56
C GLY A 184 -11.33 11.32 27.33
N THR A 185 -10.97 12.56 27.68
CA THR A 185 -11.80 13.77 27.52
C THR A 185 -11.42 14.64 26.32
N GLN A 186 -10.45 14.23 25.49
CA GLN A 186 -9.95 15.05 24.40
C GLN A 186 -10.86 14.97 23.17
N ASN A 187 -11.55 16.08 22.87
CA ASN A 187 -12.55 16.17 21.79
C ASN A 187 -11.99 16.04 20.36
N GLN A 188 -10.68 16.20 20.15
CA GLN A 188 -10.06 16.20 18.81
C GLN A 188 -9.12 15.01 18.56
N SER A 189 -9.34 13.88 19.23
CA SER A 189 -8.53 12.69 19.00
C SER A 189 -8.83 12.02 17.65
N ILE A 190 -7.77 11.60 16.96
CA ILE A 190 -7.87 10.80 15.74
C ILE A 190 -7.52 9.34 16.02
N ARG A 191 -8.10 8.41 15.27
CA ARG A 191 -7.80 6.98 15.39
C ARG A 191 -6.66 6.66 14.43
N GLU A 192 -5.59 6.09 14.97
CA GLU A 192 -4.43 5.63 14.19
C GLU A 192 -4.08 4.18 14.52
N PHE A 193 -3.31 3.54 13.64
CA PHE A 193 -2.87 2.16 13.80
C PHE A 193 -1.38 2.07 14.14
N PHE A 194 -1.05 1.16 15.04
CA PHE A 194 0.31 0.95 15.54
C PHE A 194 0.63 -0.53 15.66
N LEU A 195 1.91 -0.88 15.60
CA LEU A 195 2.35 -2.20 16.04
C LEU A 195 2.13 -2.34 17.55
N LEU A 196 1.68 -3.50 18.00
CA LEU A 196 1.42 -3.78 19.41
C LEU A 196 2.68 -3.55 20.27
N GLU A 197 3.85 -3.89 19.73
CA GLU A 197 5.15 -3.69 20.37
C GLU A 197 5.67 -2.25 20.34
N ASN A 198 5.02 -1.36 19.58
CA ASN A 198 5.42 0.05 19.46
C ASN A 198 4.20 0.98 19.51
N PRO A 199 3.48 1.03 20.64
CA PRO A 199 2.34 1.92 20.81
C PRO A 199 2.78 3.40 20.90
N PRO A 200 1.87 4.35 20.66
CA PRO A 200 2.16 5.76 20.88
C PRO A 200 2.48 6.01 22.36
N LYS A 201 3.31 7.03 22.62
CA LYS A 201 3.67 7.43 23.98
C LYS A 201 2.42 7.91 24.73
N ASP A 202 2.42 7.75 26.05
CA ASP A 202 1.37 8.33 26.88
C ASP A 202 1.44 9.86 26.84
N ALA A 203 0.30 10.53 27.01
CA ALA A 203 0.27 11.98 27.12
C ALA A 203 1.12 12.44 28.31
N ALA A 204 1.82 13.57 28.17
CA ALA A 204 2.50 14.22 29.28
C ALA A 204 1.52 14.49 30.45
N PRO A 205 1.96 14.66 31.70
CA PRO A 205 1.06 15.05 32.80
C PRO A 205 0.39 16.42 32.56
N GLU A 206 -0.82 16.61 33.05
CA GLU A 206 -1.69 17.77 32.73
C GLU A 206 -1.23 19.09 33.38
N ALA A 207 -0.50 19.04 34.50
CA ALA A 207 0.26 20.16 35.04
C ALA A 207 1.17 19.66 36.16
N VAL A 208 2.33 20.30 36.26
CA VAL A 208 3.08 20.44 37.51
C VAL A 208 2.14 21.03 38.55
N ILE A 209 1.88 20.30 39.65
CA ILE A 209 1.28 20.93 40.83
C ILE A 209 2.33 21.92 41.35
N PRO A 210 2.06 23.23 41.42
CA PRO A 210 2.97 24.14 42.09
C PRO A 210 3.04 23.73 43.55
N SER A 211 4.16 23.17 43.99
CA SER A 211 4.42 23.02 45.42
C SER A 211 4.73 24.41 45.98
N ASN A 212 4.29 24.65 47.22
CA ASN A 212 4.65 25.86 47.96
C ASN A 212 6.16 25.98 48.22
N ASP A 213 6.95 24.97 47.87
CA ASP A 213 8.40 24.89 48.11
C ASP A 213 9.23 25.11 46.83
N GLY A 214 8.59 25.51 45.71
CA GLY A 214 9.28 25.85 44.47
C GLY A 214 9.83 24.66 43.67
N GLN A 215 9.52 23.42 44.07
CA GLN A 215 9.82 22.22 43.28
C GLN A 215 8.55 21.61 42.70
N ALA A 216 8.50 21.59 41.37
CA ALA A 216 7.45 20.98 40.58
C ALA A 216 7.32 19.48 40.85
N ILE A 217 6.15 18.99 41.28
CA ILE A 217 5.86 17.55 41.32
C ILE A 217 5.62 17.08 39.89
N GLN A 218 6.50 16.22 39.38
CA GLN A 218 6.53 15.74 38.00
C GLN A 218 6.08 14.28 37.86
N THR A 219 5.99 13.49 38.95
CA THR A 219 5.52 12.10 38.88
C THR A 219 4.62 11.71 40.06
N PRO A 220 3.67 10.75 39.89
CA PRO A 220 2.80 10.29 40.97
C PRO A 220 3.53 9.63 42.15
N GLN A 221 4.79 9.20 41.95
CA GLN A 221 5.63 8.59 42.99
C GLN A 221 6.13 9.61 44.02
N GLN A 222 6.08 10.90 43.71
CA GLN A 222 6.48 11.98 44.62
C GLN A 222 5.39 12.36 45.63
N LEU A 223 4.27 11.63 45.65
CA LEU A 223 3.14 11.84 46.57
C LEU A 223 3.13 10.87 47.77
N PHE A 224 4.05 9.91 47.82
CA PHE A 224 4.16 8.89 48.88
C PHE A 224 5.50 8.96 49.60
#